data_AF-A0AA51WDA6-F1
#
_entry.id   AF-A0AA51WDA6-F1
#
_cell.length_a   1.000
_cell.length_b   1.000
_cell.length_c   1.000
_cell.angle_alpha   90.00
_cell.angle_beta   90.00
_cell.angle_gamma   90.00
#
_symmetry.space_group_name_H-M   'P 1'
#
loop_
_entity.id
_entity.type
_entity.pdbx_description
1 polymer ?
#
loop_
_entity_poly.entity_id
_entity_poly.type
_entity_poly.pdbx_seq_one_letter_code
_entity_poly.pdbx_strand_id
1 'polypeptide(L)'
;MNTFLILVVFGHAITLSLADFQSLYKQYAAECKSEHNANEEDIAILKSFEIPKNEIQSCLIDCLYTKLGVIVDGKLNDEGQRSVSKSLVGDNKEKLAKMEEIYTQCSKEVPQTGDLKCNIGKTLRTCVATRFPDAKKVFQDAKNKPTA
;
A
#
# COMPACT_ATOMS: atom_id res chain seq x y z
N MET A 1 6.79 36.40 37.41
CA MET A 1 8.26 36.43 37.39
C MET A 1 8.76 35.01 37.55
N ASN A 2 9.49 34.49 36.55
CA ASN A 2 10.07 33.14 36.41
C ASN A 2 9.07 31.97 36.26
N THR A 3 8.70 31.55 35.05
CA THR A 3 9.48 30.78 34.06
C THR A 3 9.77 29.35 34.52
N PHE A 4 8.78 28.48 34.37
CA PHE A 4 9.01 27.05 34.07
C PHE A 4 8.27 26.71 32.78
N LEU A 5 8.93 27.07 31.69
CA LEU A 5 8.78 26.42 30.39
C LEU A 5 9.11 24.94 30.57
N ILE A 6 8.10 24.11 30.83
CA ILE A 6 8.16 22.69 30.50
C ILE A 6 7.39 22.54 29.19
N LEU A 7 8.04 22.98 28.12
CA LEU A 7 7.80 22.44 26.79
C LEU A 7 8.34 21.01 26.80
N VAL A 8 7.58 20.05 27.34
CA VAL A 8 7.66 18.71 26.76
C VAL A 8 6.93 18.83 25.42
N VAL A 9 7.63 19.40 24.43
CA VAL A 9 7.42 18.95 23.06
C VAL A 9 7.83 17.49 23.12
N PHE A 10 6.88 16.63 23.46
CA PHE A 10 6.98 15.24 23.11
C PHE A 10 7.08 15.28 21.60
N GLY A 11 8.32 15.28 21.10
CA GLY A 11 8.65 14.79 19.79
C GLY A 11 8.28 13.32 19.78
N HIS A 12 6.98 13.02 19.81
CA HIS A 12 6.51 11.83 19.15
C HIS A 12 6.81 12.11 17.69
N ALA A 13 7.98 11.66 17.22
CA ALA A 13 8.01 11.11 15.88
C ALA A 13 6.77 10.23 15.82
N ILE A 14 5.75 10.66 15.07
CA ILE A 14 4.50 9.93 14.95
C ILE A 14 4.92 8.63 14.29
N THR A 15 5.21 7.63 15.11
CA THR A 15 5.45 6.28 14.64
C THR A 15 4.09 5.83 14.19
N LEU A 16 3.80 6.00 12.89
CA LEU A 16 2.63 5.44 12.23
C LEU A 16 2.55 3.99 12.66
N SER A 17 1.59 3.70 13.53
CA SER A 17 1.43 2.37 14.06
C SER A 17 0.77 1.51 12.99
N LEU A 18 0.97 0.20 13.06
CA LEU A 18 0.26 -0.71 12.16
C LEU A 18 -1.27 -0.53 12.28
N ALA A 19 -1.78 -0.17 13.46
CA ALA A 19 -3.21 0.08 13.68
C ALA A 19 -3.71 1.28 12.85
N ASP A 20 -2.94 2.39 12.84
CA ASP A 20 -3.27 3.57 12.03
C ASP A 20 -3.28 3.22 10.55
N PHE A 21 -2.26 2.48 10.09
CA PHE A 21 -2.18 2.01 8.71
C PHE A 21 -3.37 1.12 8.34
N GLN A 22 -3.76 0.17 9.21
CA GLN A 22 -4.92 -0.69 8.95
C GLN A 22 -6.23 0.10 8.91
N SER A 23 -6.37 1.15 9.73
CA SER A 23 -7.54 2.04 9.70
C SER A 23 -7.61 2.81 8.37
N LEU A 24 -6.50 3.47 7.99
CA LEU A 24 -6.38 4.19 6.72
C LEU A 24 -6.62 3.27 5.53
N TYR A 25 -6.07 2.06 5.56
CA TYR A 25 -6.27 1.06 4.52
C TYR A 25 -7.76 0.72 4.35
N LYS A 26 -8.49 0.48 5.45
CA LYS A 26 -9.92 0.17 5.42
C LYS A 26 -10.74 1.35 4.91
N GLN A 27 -10.41 2.56 5.37
CA GLN A 27 -11.04 3.79 4.92
C GLN A 27 -10.86 3.97 3.41
N TYR A 28 -9.62 3.93 2.92
CA TYR A 28 -9.32 4.10 1.50
C TYR A 28 -9.93 3.00 0.63
N ALA A 29 -9.97 1.75 1.12
CA ALA A 29 -10.68 0.67 0.42
C ALA A 29 -12.18 0.96 0.27
N ALA A 30 -12.83 1.50 1.31
CA ALA A 30 -14.24 1.90 1.26
C ALA A 30 -14.48 3.09 0.32
N GLU A 31 -13.59 4.09 0.33
CA GLU A 31 -13.64 5.21 -0.61
C GLU A 31 -13.49 4.72 -2.06
N CYS A 32 -12.50 3.87 -2.35
CA CYS A 32 -12.30 3.31 -3.69
C CYS A 32 -13.49 2.47 -4.15
N LYS A 33 -14.15 1.73 -3.25
CA LYS A 33 -15.40 1.02 -3.56
C LYS A 33 -16.47 1.99 -4.04
N SER A 34 -16.65 3.10 -3.33
CA SER A 34 -17.64 4.13 -3.68
C SER A 34 -17.29 4.83 -5.00
N GLU A 35 -16.04 5.24 -5.20
CA GLU A 35 -15.59 5.95 -6.39
C GLU A 35 -15.76 5.12 -7.68
N HIS A 36 -15.58 3.81 -7.58
CA HIS A 36 -15.68 2.89 -8.72
C HIS A 36 -17.00 2.13 -8.81
N ASN A 37 -17.98 2.43 -7.94
CA ASN A 37 -19.26 1.71 -7.86
C ASN A 37 -19.09 0.18 -7.78
N ALA A 38 -18.08 -0.27 -7.03
CA ALA A 38 -17.70 -1.67 -6.96
C ALA A 38 -18.62 -2.47 -6.01
N ASN A 39 -18.87 -3.73 -6.34
CA ASN A 39 -19.61 -4.64 -5.48
C ASN A 39 -18.69 -5.32 -4.44
N GLU A 40 -19.25 -6.19 -3.60
CA GLU A 40 -18.49 -6.90 -2.56
C GLU A 40 -17.52 -7.96 -3.14
N GLU A 41 -17.81 -8.51 -4.31
CA GLU A 41 -16.92 -9.46 -4.99
C GLU A 41 -15.67 -8.73 -5.52
N ASP A 42 -15.86 -7.55 -6.12
CA ASP A 42 -14.77 -6.73 -6.64
C ASP A 42 -13.85 -6.23 -5.52
N ILE A 43 -14.39 -5.75 -4.40
CA ILE A 43 -13.56 -5.25 -3.29
C ILE A 43 -12.74 -6.34 -2.59
N ALA A 44 -13.12 -7.62 -2.75
CA ALA A 44 -12.34 -8.73 -2.22
C ALA A 44 -10.90 -8.75 -2.77
N ILE A 45 -10.66 -8.17 -3.96
CA ILE A 45 -9.31 -8.05 -4.54
C ILE A 45 -8.34 -7.27 -3.65
N LEU A 46 -8.83 -6.26 -2.91
CA LEU A 46 -7.98 -5.47 -2.01
C LEU A 46 -7.59 -6.28 -0.77
N LYS A 47 -8.43 -7.23 -0.36
CA LYS A 47 -8.13 -8.12 0.76
C LYS A 47 -7.21 -9.27 0.35
N SER A 48 -7.03 -9.53 -0.94
CA SER A 48 -6.22 -10.62 -1.45
C SER A 48 -4.92 -10.11 -2.06
N PHE A 49 -4.10 -11.05 -2.53
CA PHE A 49 -2.89 -10.77 -3.30
C PHE A 49 -3.02 -11.35 -4.72
N GLU A 50 -4.26 -11.45 -5.20
CA GLU A 50 -4.57 -12.04 -6.50
C GLU A 50 -4.40 -11.03 -7.63
N ILE A 51 -4.30 -11.55 -8.86
CA ILE A 51 -4.31 -10.76 -10.09
C ILE A 51 -5.75 -10.26 -10.31
N PRO A 52 -5.97 -8.95 -10.57
CA PRO A 52 -7.32 -8.45 -10.87
C PRO A 52 -7.87 -9.11 -12.14
N LYS A 53 -9.11 -9.57 -12.07
CA LYS A 53 -9.78 -10.35 -13.13
C LYS A 53 -10.56 -9.48 -14.11
N ASN A 54 -10.89 -8.26 -13.71
CA ASN A 54 -11.68 -7.32 -14.49
C ASN A 54 -11.16 -5.88 -14.29
N GLU A 55 -11.74 -4.94 -15.04
CA GLU A 55 -11.35 -3.52 -15.00
C GLU A 55 -11.64 -2.88 -13.64
N ILE A 56 -12.80 -3.16 -13.04
CA ILE A 56 -13.18 -2.62 -11.72
C ILE A 56 -12.13 -2.99 -10.66
N GLN A 57 -11.73 -4.25 -10.60
CA GLN A 57 -10.70 -4.72 -9.69
C GLN A 57 -9.33 -4.08 -9.96
N SER A 58 -9.00 -3.84 -11.22
CA SER A 58 -7.78 -3.11 -11.60
C SER A 58 -7.82 -1.68 -11.08
N CYS A 59 -8.95 -1.00 -11.26
CA CYS A 59 -9.17 0.36 -10.77
C CYS A 59 -9.18 0.46 -9.24
N LEU A 60 -9.76 -0.52 -8.54
CA LEU A 60 -9.73 -0.56 -7.08
C LEU A 60 -8.29 -0.63 -6.56
N ILE A 61 -7.43 -1.44 -7.17
CA ILE A 61 -6.01 -1.53 -6.78
C ILE A 61 -5.30 -0.20 -7.02
N ASP A 62 -5.51 0.40 -8.21
CA ASP A 62 -4.88 1.66 -8.60
C ASP A 62 -5.32 2.81 -7.70
N CYS A 63 -6.62 2.91 -7.39
CA CYS A 63 -7.18 3.88 -6.46
C CYS A 63 -6.57 3.71 -5.06
N LEU A 64 -6.51 2.48 -4.54
CA LEU A 64 -5.95 2.22 -3.23
C LEU A 64 -4.47 2.61 -3.17
N TYR A 65 -3.69 2.27 -4.19
CA TYR A 65 -2.26 2.61 -4.27
C TYR A 65 -2.05 4.11 -4.41
N THR A 66 -2.95 4.82 -5.09
CA THR A 66 -2.95 6.28 -5.16
C THR A 66 -3.21 6.90 -3.79
N LYS A 67 -4.25 6.46 -3.07
CA LYS A 67 -4.56 6.97 -1.72
C LYS A 67 -3.48 6.65 -0.69
N LEU A 68 -2.80 5.51 -0.83
CA LEU A 68 -1.63 5.15 -0.02
C LEU A 68 -0.34 5.87 -0.43
N GLY A 69 -0.37 6.68 -1.50
CA GLY A 69 0.76 7.45 -1.99
C GLY A 69 1.81 6.65 -2.77
N VAL A 70 1.55 5.38 -3.10
CA VAL A 70 2.41 4.55 -3.96
C VAL A 70 2.32 5.00 -5.41
N ILE A 71 1.19 5.58 -5.80
CA ILE A 71 1.00 6.23 -7.10
C ILE A 71 0.72 7.72 -6.84
N VAL A 72 1.49 8.59 -7.48
CA VAL A 72 1.33 10.05 -7.42
C VAL A 72 1.49 10.59 -8.84
N ASP A 73 0.57 11.45 -9.27
CA ASP A 73 0.57 12.05 -10.61
C ASP A 73 0.72 11.02 -11.76
N GLY A 74 0.07 9.86 -11.60
CA GLY A 74 0.12 8.78 -12.57
C GLY A 74 1.50 8.11 -12.69
N LYS A 75 2.32 8.19 -11.64
CA LYS A 75 3.64 7.55 -11.58
C LYS A 75 3.83 6.84 -10.26
N LEU A 76 4.66 5.80 -10.28
CA LEU A 76 5.10 5.15 -9.06
C LEU A 76 5.93 6.11 -8.20
N ASN A 77 5.69 6.09 -6.90
CA ASN A 77 6.37 6.90 -5.90
C ASN A 77 7.06 6.01 -4.88
N ASP A 78 8.38 6.00 -4.93
CA ASP A 78 9.22 5.15 -4.08
C ASP A 78 9.09 5.51 -2.59
N GLU A 79 8.81 6.77 -2.25
CA GLU A 79 8.60 7.17 -0.86
C GLU A 79 7.30 6.57 -0.30
N GLY A 80 6.22 6.64 -1.07
CA GLY A 80 4.95 6.01 -0.71
C GLY A 80 5.10 4.50 -0.55
N GLN A 81 5.80 3.84 -1.48
CA GLN A 81 6.12 2.41 -1.35
C GLN A 81 6.91 2.10 -0.08
N ARG A 82 7.94 2.88 0.25
CA ARG A 82 8.73 2.70 1.48
C ARG A 82 7.88 2.89 2.73
N SER A 83 6.98 3.87 2.73
CA SER A 83 6.03 4.13 3.82
C SER A 83 5.09 2.94 4.04
N VAL A 84 4.50 2.41 2.97
CA VAL A 84 3.66 1.21 3.03
C VAL A 84 4.45 0.01 3.53
N SER A 85 5.67 -0.19 3.02
CA SER A 85 6.54 -1.30 3.43
C SER A 85 6.84 -1.26 4.93
N LYS A 86 7.27 -0.10 5.45
CA LYS A 86 7.48 0.11 6.89
C LYS A 86 6.22 -0.09 7.71
N SER A 87 5.08 0.36 7.23
CA SER A 87 3.80 0.17 7.93
C SER A 87 3.45 -1.32 8.07
N LEU A 88 3.77 -2.14 7.05
CA LEU A 88 3.48 -3.57 7.04
C LEU A 88 4.47 -4.40 7.89
N VAL A 89 5.77 -4.10 7.83
CA VAL A 89 6.81 -4.96 8.42
C VAL A 89 7.64 -4.31 9.51
N GLY A 90 7.40 -3.04 9.84
CA GLY A 90 8.19 -2.25 10.77
C GLY A 90 9.63 -2.08 10.28
N ASP A 91 10.57 -2.03 11.24
CA ASP A 91 12.00 -1.90 10.96
C ASP A 91 12.72 -3.25 10.68
N ASN A 92 11.96 -4.30 10.33
CA ASN A 92 12.57 -5.58 9.94
C ASN A 92 13.32 -5.40 8.61
N LYS A 93 14.64 -5.25 8.70
CA LYS A 93 15.54 -4.98 7.57
C LYS A 93 15.45 -6.00 6.45
N GLU A 94 15.33 -7.29 6.78
CA GLU A 94 15.23 -8.37 5.79
C GLU A 94 13.92 -8.26 5.00
N LYS A 95 12.79 -8.07 5.70
CA LYS A 95 11.48 -7.90 5.06
C LYS A 95 11.41 -6.61 4.24
N LEU A 96 11.97 -5.51 4.75
CA LEU A 96 12.07 -4.24 4.02
C LEU A 96 12.90 -4.38 2.75
N ALA A 97 14.09 -5.01 2.83
CA ALA A 97 14.93 -5.26 1.67
C ALA A 97 14.20 -6.14 0.64
N LYS A 98 13.44 -7.14 1.10
CA LYS A 98 12.65 -7.99 0.20
C LYS A 98 11.53 -7.22 -0.49
N MET A 99 10.81 -6.35 0.22
CA MET A 99 9.77 -5.50 -0.37
C MET A 99 10.35 -4.52 -1.39
N GLU A 100 11.51 -3.93 -1.11
CA GLU A 100 12.22 -3.04 -2.04
C GLU A 100 12.70 -3.77 -3.29
N GLU A 101 13.25 -4.97 -3.14
CA GLU A 101 13.68 -5.82 -4.25
C GLU A 101 12.51 -6.14 -5.19
N ILE A 102 11.39 -6.60 -4.62
CA ILE A 102 10.15 -6.91 -5.34
C ILE A 102 9.65 -5.69 -6.10
N TYR A 103 9.52 -4.55 -5.41
CA TYR A 103 9.03 -3.32 -6.00
C TYR A 103 9.94 -2.83 -7.13
N THR A 104 11.26 -2.85 -6.94
CA THR A 104 12.25 -2.46 -7.95
C THR A 104 12.19 -3.34 -9.20
N GLN A 105 11.90 -4.63 -9.04
CA GLN A 105 11.75 -5.52 -10.18
C GLN A 105 10.42 -5.29 -10.90
N CYS A 106 9.33 -5.09 -10.16
CA CYS A 106 8.00 -4.93 -10.75
C CYS A 106 7.71 -3.52 -11.29
N SER A 107 8.37 -2.49 -10.77
CA SER A 107 8.25 -1.12 -11.27
C SER A 107 8.76 -0.99 -12.71
N LYS A 108 9.72 -1.83 -13.12
CA LYS A 108 10.24 -1.89 -14.49
C LYS A 108 9.20 -2.37 -15.52
N GLU A 109 8.15 -3.04 -15.06
CA GLU A 109 7.06 -3.49 -15.94
C GLU A 109 5.98 -2.43 -16.13
N VAL A 110 5.94 -1.40 -15.28
CA VAL A 110 4.95 -0.34 -15.37
C VAL A 110 5.22 0.52 -16.61
N PRO A 111 4.24 0.60 -17.55
CA PRO A 111 4.37 1.43 -18.74
C PRO A 111 4.57 2.91 -18.35
N GLN A 112 5.46 3.60 -19.07
CA GLN A 112 5.74 5.03 -18.84
C GLN A 112 4.87 5.95 -19.72
N THR A 113 4.13 5.38 -20.67
CA THR A 113 3.32 6.07 -21.67
C THR A 113 2.05 5.26 -21.96
N GLY A 114 1.01 5.91 -22.50
CA GLY A 114 -0.27 5.27 -22.87
C GLY A 114 -1.39 5.56 -21.87
N ASP A 115 -2.51 4.85 -22.02
CA ASP A 115 -3.64 4.95 -21.08
C ASP A 115 -3.28 4.22 -19.77
N LEU A 116 -2.81 5.00 -18.80
CA LEU A 116 -2.41 4.52 -17.49
C LEU A 116 -3.60 4.34 -16.53
N LYS A 117 -4.82 4.67 -16.98
CA LYS A 117 -6.02 4.58 -16.15
C LYS A 117 -6.16 3.16 -15.60
N CYS A 118 -6.06 3.04 -14.28
CA CYS A 118 -6.16 1.78 -13.54
C CYS A 118 -5.07 0.73 -13.83
N ASN A 119 -4.08 1.05 -14.68
CA ASN A 119 -3.12 0.08 -15.20
C ASN A 119 -1.83 0.03 -14.39
N ILE A 120 -1.48 1.09 -13.66
CA ILE A 120 -0.24 1.13 -12.87
C ILE A 120 -0.33 0.12 -11.73
N GLY A 121 -1.38 0.23 -10.91
CA GLY A 121 -1.66 -0.68 -9.81
C GLY A 121 -1.85 -2.12 -10.28
N LYS A 122 -2.55 -2.33 -11.40
CA LYS A 122 -2.73 -3.64 -12.03
C LYS A 122 -1.39 -4.27 -12.40
N THR A 123 -0.54 -3.56 -13.13
CA THR A 123 0.75 -4.09 -13.61
C THR A 123 1.65 -4.42 -12.44
N LEU A 124 1.75 -3.50 -11.46
CA LEU A 124 2.53 -3.75 -10.25
C LEU A 124 2.01 -4.98 -9.51
N ARG A 125 0.69 -5.07 -9.24
CA ARG A 125 0.09 -6.23 -8.56
C ARG A 125 0.34 -7.54 -9.31
N THR A 126 0.17 -7.53 -10.63
CA THR A 126 0.33 -8.71 -11.49
C THR A 126 1.77 -9.22 -11.41
N CYS A 127 2.76 -8.35 -11.56
CA CYS A 127 4.15 -8.75 -11.42
C CYS A 127 4.44 -9.36 -10.06
N VAL A 128 3.98 -8.75 -8.95
CA VAL A 128 4.24 -9.30 -7.63
C VAL A 128 3.58 -10.68 -7.45
N ALA A 129 2.32 -10.83 -7.85
CA ALA A 129 1.58 -12.09 -7.73
C ALA A 129 2.21 -13.23 -8.57
N THR A 130 2.75 -12.91 -9.75
CA THR A 130 3.34 -13.91 -10.66
C THR A 130 4.79 -14.24 -10.33
N ARG A 131 5.63 -13.24 -10.03
CA ARG A 131 7.08 -13.44 -9.84
C ARG A 131 7.48 -13.71 -8.41
N PHE A 132 6.65 -13.29 -7.45
CA PHE A 132 6.97 -13.39 -6.03
C PHE A 132 5.80 -14.01 -5.27
N PRO A 133 5.44 -15.28 -5.54
CA PRO A 133 4.31 -15.94 -4.88
C PRO A 133 4.44 -15.95 -3.35
N ASP A 134 5.67 -15.98 -2.82
CA ASP A 134 5.96 -15.93 -1.39
C ASP A 134 5.66 -14.57 -0.74
N ALA A 135 5.53 -13.49 -1.52
CA ALA A 135 5.15 -12.17 -1.02
C ALA A 135 3.75 -12.17 -0.39
N LYS A 136 2.88 -13.12 -0.80
CA LYS A 136 1.58 -13.35 -0.18
C LYS A 136 1.70 -13.58 1.33
N LYS A 137 2.73 -14.32 1.77
CA LYS A 137 2.96 -14.59 3.19
C LYS A 137 3.25 -13.32 3.96
N VAL A 138 4.05 -12.40 3.40
CA VAL A 138 4.34 -11.10 4.04
C VAL A 138 3.06 -10.30 4.26
N PHE A 139 2.17 -10.26 3.27
CA PHE A 139 0.88 -9.57 3.39
C PHE A 139 -0.05 -10.25 4.40
N GLN A 140 -0.09 -11.59 4.41
CA GLN A 140 -0.88 -12.36 5.39
C GLN A 140 -0.38 -12.16 6.81
N ASP A 141 0.94 -12.19 7.03
CA ASP A 141 1.56 -11.94 8.32
C ASP A 141 1.22 -10.53 8.84
N ALA A 142 1.23 -9.52 7.96
CA ALA A 142 0.87 -8.15 8.33
C ALA A 142 -0.60 -8.00 8.71
N LYS A 143 -1.50 -8.76 8.06
CA LYS A 143 -2.93 -8.81 8.39
C LYS A 143 -3.20 -9.44 9.76
N ASN A 144 -2.43 -10.45 10.12
CA ASN A 144 -2.63 -11.23 11.35
C ASN A 144 -1.88 -10.67 12.56
N LYS A 145 -1.04 -9.64 12.36
CA LYS A 145 -0.32 -9.01 13.45
C LYS A 145 -1.31 -8.25 14.35
N PRO A 146 -1.34 -8.51 15.67
CA PRO A 146 -2.30 -7.88 16.56
C PRO A 146 -2.13 -6.37 16.53
N THR A 147 -3.25 -5.66 16.37
CA THR A 147 -3.36 -4.24 16.70
C THR A 147 -3.26 -4.14 18.22
N ALA A 148 -2.09 -3.73 18.72
CA ALA A 148 -1.87 -3.44 20.13
C ALA A 148 -2.72 -2.25 20.58
#